data_AF-A0A5C4IWH7-F1
#
_entry.id   AF-A0A5C4IWH7-F1
#
_cell.length_a   1.000
_cell.length_b   1.000
_cell.length_c   1.000
_cell.angle_alpha   90.00
_cell.angle_beta   90.00
_cell.angle_gamma   90.00
#
_symmetry.space_group_name_H-M   'P 1'
#
loop_
_entity.id
_entity.type
_entity.pdbx_description
1 polymer ?
#
loop_
_entity_poly.entity_id
_entity_poly.type
_entity_poly.pdbx_seq_one_letter_code
_entity_poly.pdbx_strand_id
1 'polypeptide(L)'
;MIDEELSAALAAYRDAWEQCKKQPPHRPGEMPTPEDLFLANFGTERGQSFLPTIHALHAEAQRVPDPGGPLGNYSNALATWADTHPEVDRQVLHRLIRELLWAAK
;
A
#
# COMPACT_ATOMS: atom_id res chain seq x y z
N MET A 1 19.09 5.70 4.53
CA MET A 1 19.30 4.25 4.48
C MET A 1 17.90 3.66 4.36
N ILE A 2 17.65 2.87 3.33
CA ILE A 2 16.32 2.28 3.12
C ILE A 2 16.16 1.14 4.12
N ASP A 3 15.01 1.10 4.79
CA ASP A 3 14.59 -0.06 5.57
C ASP A 3 14.09 -1.12 4.58
N GLU A 4 14.98 -2.08 4.31
CA GLU A 4 14.72 -3.16 3.35
C GLU A 4 13.59 -4.09 3.83
N GLU A 5 13.42 -4.28 5.14
CA GLU A 5 12.36 -5.12 5.69
C GLU A 5 11.00 -4.45 5.58
N LEU A 6 10.90 -3.15 5.90
CA LEU A 6 9.68 -2.37 5.70
C LEU A 6 9.32 -2.27 4.21
N SER A 7 10.31 -2.07 3.34
CA SER A 7 10.11 -2.04 1.89
C SER A 7 9.61 -3.39 1.36
N ALA A 8 10.15 -4.50 1.87
CA ALA A 8 9.68 -5.85 1.53
C ALA A 8 8.26 -6.12 2.07
N ALA A 9 7.96 -5.68 3.30
CA ALA A 9 6.64 -5.81 3.90
C ALA A 9 5.56 -5.06 3.10
N LEU A 10 5.86 -3.82 2.71
CA LEU A 10 4.97 -3.02 1.85
C LEU A 10 4.74 -3.66 0.48
N ALA A 11 5.80 -4.20 -0.14
CA ALA A 11 5.69 -4.91 -1.40
C ALA A 11 4.78 -6.16 -1.28
N ALA A 12 4.98 -6.96 -0.22
CA ALA A 12 4.19 -8.15 0.04
C ALA A 12 2.72 -7.82 0.38
N TYR A 13 2.47 -6.78 1.16
CA TYR A 13 1.11 -6.33 1.50
C TYR A 13 0.33 -5.90 0.25
N ARG A 14 1.00 -5.18 -0.66
CA ARG A 14 0.42 -4.78 -1.93
C ARG A 14 0.13 -5.98 -2.84
N ASP A 15 1.04 -6.95 -2.89
CA ASP A 15 0.81 -8.17 -3.69
C ASP A 15 -0.35 -9.00 -3.14
N ALA A 16 -0.53 -9.03 -1.82
CA ALA A 16 -1.72 -9.61 -1.17
C ALA A 16 -3.02 -8.87 -1.55
N TRP A 17 -2.98 -7.52 -1.58
CA TRP A 17 -4.11 -6.70 -1.99
C TRP A 17 -4.52 -6.93 -3.47
N GLU A 18 -3.54 -7.01 -4.36
CA GLU A 18 -3.74 -7.34 -5.78
C GLU A 18 -4.30 -8.75 -5.97
N GLN A 19 -3.88 -9.72 -5.14
CA GLN A 19 -4.46 -11.06 -5.13
C GLN A 19 -5.93 -11.04 -4.72
N CYS A 20 -6.28 -10.32 -3.64
CA CYS A 20 -7.68 -10.15 -3.23
C CYS A 20 -8.56 -9.54 -4.34
N LYS A 21 -8.04 -8.55 -5.10
CA LYS A 21 -8.78 -7.93 -6.22
C LYS A 21 -9.02 -8.89 -7.39
N LYS A 22 -8.10 -9.83 -7.62
CA LYS A 22 -8.13 -10.76 -8.78
C LYS A 22 -8.84 -12.08 -8.48
N GLN A 23 -8.91 -12.48 -7.21
CA GLN A 23 -9.57 -13.73 -6.85
C GLN A 23 -11.09 -13.57 -6.90
N PRO A 24 -11.80 -14.38 -7.71
CA PRO A 24 -13.24 -14.50 -7.55
C PRO A 24 -13.51 -15.05 -6.13
N PRO A 25 -14.59 -14.61 -5.46
CA PRO A 25 -14.88 -15.07 -4.10
C PRO A 25 -14.91 -16.60 -4.07
N HIS A 26 -14.00 -17.19 -3.29
CA HIS A 26 -13.86 -18.64 -3.21
C HIS A 26 -15.13 -19.29 -2.63
N ARG A 27 -15.82 -18.59 -1.71
CA ARG A 27 -17.15 -18.94 -1.18
C ARG A 27 -17.93 -17.69 -0.78
N PRO A 28 -19.28 -17.74 -0.76
CA PRO A 28 -20.08 -16.66 -0.18
C PRO A 28 -19.69 -16.49 1.30
N GLY A 29 -19.13 -15.33 1.65
CA GLY A 29 -18.79 -14.96 3.04
C GLY A 29 -17.35 -15.23 3.50
N GLU A 30 -16.50 -15.90 2.71
CA GLU A 30 -15.08 -16.12 3.01
C GLU A 30 -14.18 -15.45 1.95
N MET A 31 -14.21 -14.12 1.85
CA MET A 31 -13.14 -13.41 1.15
C MET A 31 -12.00 -13.18 2.15
N PRO A 32 -10.81 -13.79 1.95
CA PRO A 32 -9.66 -13.46 2.77
C PRO A 32 -9.35 -11.98 2.59
N THR A 33 -9.06 -11.30 3.70
CA THR A 33 -8.66 -9.90 3.64
C THR A 33 -7.24 -9.80 3.08
N PRO A 34 -6.86 -8.64 2.52
CA PRO A 34 -5.47 -8.38 2.13
C PRO A 34 -4.48 -8.60 3.28
N GLU A 35 -4.89 -8.33 4.52
CA GLU A 35 -4.11 -8.60 5.73
C GLU A 35 -3.91 -10.10 5.96
N ASP A 36 -4.94 -10.92 5.80
CA ASP A 36 -4.84 -12.38 5.95
C ASP A 36 -3.86 -12.97 4.92
N LEU A 37 -3.97 -12.55 3.66
CA LEU A 37 -3.06 -12.98 2.60
C LEU A 37 -1.64 -12.44 2.80
N PHE A 38 -1.48 -11.23 3.33
CA PHE A 38 -0.19 -10.68 3.67
C PHE A 38 0.48 -11.48 4.78
N LEU A 39 -0.21 -11.73 5.89
CA LEU A 39 0.33 -12.49 7.02
C LEU A 39 0.66 -13.93 6.61
N ALA A 40 -0.16 -14.55 5.77
CA ALA A 40 0.09 -15.89 5.24
C ALA A 40 1.36 -15.97 4.37
N ASN A 41 1.64 -14.94 3.55
CA ASN A 41 2.76 -14.94 2.60
C ASN A 41 4.06 -14.36 3.17
N PHE A 42 3.96 -13.35 4.03
CA PHE A 42 5.11 -12.63 4.61
C PHE A 42 5.55 -13.23 5.96
N GLY A 43 4.66 -13.99 6.61
CA GLY A 43 4.86 -14.60 7.91
C GLY A 43 4.12 -13.86 9.01
N THR A 44 3.32 -14.59 9.81
CA THR A 44 2.39 -14.01 10.77
C THR A 44 3.07 -13.16 11.85
N GLU A 45 4.08 -13.68 12.55
CA GLU A 45 4.74 -12.96 13.64
C GLU A 45 5.44 -11.69 13.17
N ARG A 46 6.22 -11.80 12.08
CA ARG A 46 6.94 -10.66 11.51
C ARG A 46 5.97 -9.67 10.87
N GLY A 47 5.00 -10.13 10.09
CA GLY A 47 4.03 -9.29 9.40
C GLY A 47 3.15 -8.46 10.35
N GLN A 48 2.74 -9.03 11.50
CA GLN A 48 1.96 -8.29 12.50
C GLN A 48 2.69 -7.04 13.02
N SER A 49 4.02 -7.07 13.10
CA SER A 49 4.81 -5.90 13.52
C SER A 49 4.83 -4.77 12.48
N PHE A 50 4.64 -5.09 11.19
CA PHE A 50 4.68 -4.12 10.09
C PHE A 50 3.31 -3.56 9.73
N LEU A 51 2.21 -4.28 10.01
CA LEU A 51 0.84 -3.83 9.69
C LEU A 51 0.52 -2.42 10.20
N PRO A 52 0.83 -2.03 11.46
CA PRO A 52 0.54 -0.68 11.94
C PRO A 52 1.27 0.40 11.14
N THR A 53 2.53 0.16 10.77
CA THR A 53 3.34 1.09 9.97
C THR A 53 2.79 1.19 8.55
N ILE A 54 2.43 0.07 7.94
CA ILE A 54 1.82 0.03 6.60
C ILE A 54 0.50 0.80 6.58
N HIS A 55 -0.36 0.60 7.59
CA HIS A 55 -1.62 1.32 7.73
C HIS A 55 -1.42 2.81 7.97
N ALA A 56 -0.43 3.20 8.78
CA ALA A 56 -0.08 4.60 9.01
C ALA A 56 0.36 5.28 7.70
N LEU A 57 1.27 4.66 6.94
CA LEU A 57 1.72 5.17 5.64
C LEU A 57 0.54 5.32 4.67
N HIS A 58 -0.36 4.34 4.62
CA HIS A 58 -1.54 4.42 3.76
C HIS A 58 -2.50 5.55 4.19
N ALA A 59 -2.72 5.72 5.50
CA ALA A 59 -3.55 6.79 6.03
C ALA A 59 -2.94 8.18 5.81
N GLU A 60 -1.61 8.31 5.89
CA GLU A 60 -0.91 9.55 5.57
C GLU A 60 -1.04 9.89 4.09
N ALA A 61 -0.81 8.90 3.20
CA ALA A 61 -0.98 9.08 1.77
C ALA A 61 -2.41 9.51 1.40
N GLN A 62 -3.43 8.95 2.06
CA GLN A 62 -4.84 9.34 1.88
C GLN A 62 -5.16 10.76 2.34
N ARG A 63 -4.37 11.33 3.26
CA ARG A 63 -4.54 12.71 3.74
C ARG A 63 -3.83 13.73 2.85
N VAL A 64 -3.05 13.30 1.87
CA VAL A 64 -2.45 14.20 0.89
C VAL A 64 -3.59 14.91 0.15
N PRO A 65 -3.70 16.24 0.27
CA PRO A 65 -4.81 16.96 -0.35
C PRO A 65 -4.71 16.85 -1.87
N ASP A 66 -5.83 16.53 -2.52
CA ASP A 66 -5.93 16.60 -3.98
C ASP A 66 -5.90 18.08 -4.40
N PRO A 67 -4.85 18.55 -5.10
CA PRO A 67 -4.74 19.93 -5.56
C PRO A 67 -5.78 20.30 -6.63
N GLY A 68 -6.53 19.32 -7.15
CA GLY A 68 -7.47 19.50 -8.24
C GLY A 68 -6.78 19.69 -9.60
N GLY A 69 -7.60 19.74 -10.66
CA GLY A 69 -7.12 19.81 -12.03
C GLY A 69 -6.75 18.44 -12.61
N PRO A 70 -5.80 18.35 -13.54
CA PRO A 70 -5.41 17.07 -14.14
C PRO A 70 -4.91 16.08 -13.09
N LEU A 71 -5.20 14.78 -13.29
CA LEU A 71 -4.70 13.66 -12.45
C LEU A 71 -3.19 13.70 -12.19
N GLY A 72 -2.41 14.29 -13.09
CA GLY A 72 -0.96 14.49 -12.92
C GLY A 72 -0.59 15.38 -11.73
N ASN A 73 -1.44 16.32 -11.33
CA ASN A 73 -1.19 17.19 -10.17
C ASN A 73 -1.29 16.40 -8.86
N TYR A 74 -2.33 15.57 -8.71
CA TYR A 74 -2.47 14.71 -7.55
C TYR A 74 -1.38 13.63 -7.50
N SER A 75 -1.01 13.08 -8.66
CA SER A 75 0.15 12.18 -8.78
C SER A 75 1.46 12.83 -8.29
N ASN A 76 1.69 14.10 -8.62
CA ASN A 76 2.88 14.84 -8.16
C ASN A 76 2.82 15.15 -6.66
N ALA A 77 1.64 15.47 -6.12
CA ALA A 77 1.47 15.70 -4.68
C ALA A 77 1.79 14.41 -3.89
N LEU A 78 1.28 13.27 -4.34
CA LEU A 78 1.57 11.96 -3.77
C LEU A 78 3.07 11.59 -3.93
N ALA A 79 3.69 11.90 -5.07
CA ALA A 79 5.12 11.66 -5.27
C ALA A 79 5.99 12.53 -4.34
N THR A 80 5.56 13.75 -4.03
CA THR A 80 6.22 14.65 -3.07
C THR A 80 6.11 14.11 -1.65
N TRP A 81 4.95 13.57 -1.28
CA TRP A 81 4.77 12.87 0.00
C TRP A 81 5.66 11.62 0.09
N ALA A 82 5.81 10.85 -0.97
CA ALA A 82 6.72 9.70 -0.97
C ALA A 82 8.18 10.13 -0.75
N ASP A 83 8.59 11.30 -1.26
CA ASP A 83 9.94 11.84 -1.02
C ASP A 83 10.18 12.26 0.45
N THR A 84 9.13 12.36 1.29
CA THR A 84 9.28 12.58 2.74
C THR A 84 9.53 11.29 3.53
N HIS A 85 9.55 10.13 2.87
CA HIS A 85 9.72 8.79 3.48
C HIS A 85 10.97 8.09 2.94
N PRO A 86 12.18 8.63 3.16
CA PRO A 86 13.43 8.08 2.62
C PRO A 86 13.79 6.69 3.17
N GLU A 87 13.14 6.26 4.25
CA GLU A 87 13.24 4.92 4.82
C GLU A 87 12.53 3.85 3.99
N VAL A 88 11.66 4.22 3.05
CA VAL A 88 10.98 3.28 2.16
C VAL A 88 11.46 3.46 0.73
N ASP A 89 11.64 2.34 0.01
CA ASP A 89 11.94 2.40 -1.41
C ASP A 89 10.84 3.17 -2.19
N ARG A 90 11.25 4.21 -2.92
CA ARG A 90 10.34 5.07 -3.69
C ARG A 90 9.50 4.31 -4.71
N GLN A 91 10.03 3.23 -5.31
CA GLN A 91 9.26 2.38 -6.24
C GLN A 91 8.14 1.62 -5.53
N VAL A 92 8.37 1.21 -4.27
CA VAL A 92 7.35 0.57 -3.44
C VAL A 92 6.25 1.56 -3.09
N LEU A 93 6.60 2.78 -2.69
CA LEU A 93 5.63 3.86 -2.46
C LEU A 93 4.88 4.28 -3.73
N HIS A 94 5.55 4.33 -4.89
CA HIS A 94 4.90 4.64 -6.18
C HIS A 94 3.76 3.67 -6.52
N ARG A 95 3.82 2.43 -6.03
CA ARG A 95 2.76 1.44 -6.22
C ARG A 95 1.54 1.74 -5.33
N LEU A 96 1.73 2.21 -4.10
CA LEU A 96 0.64 2.72 -3.24
C LEU A 96 -0.03 3.95 -3.85
N ILE A 97 0.76 4.89 -4.37
CA ILE A 97 0.29 6.08 -5.09
C ILE A 97 -0.66 5.68 -6.22
N ARG A 98 -0.30 4.65 -7.00
CA ARG A 98 -1.13 4.16 -8.10
C ARG A 98 -2.48 3.62 -7.61
N GLU A 99 -2.54 2.93 -6.48
CA GLU A 99 -3.82 2.46 -5.93
C GLU A 99 -4.73 3.61 -5.53
N LEU A 100 -4.19 4.63 -4.86
CA LEU A 100 -4.95 5.83 -4.46
C LEU A 100 -5.48 6.60 -5.67
N LEU A 101 -4.68 6.74 -6.72
CA LEU A 101 -5.11 7.37 -7.98
C LEU A 101 -6.24 6.62 -8.68
N TRP A 102 -6.33 5.30 -8.53
CA TRP A 102 -7.41 4.49 -9.12
C TRP A 102 -8.65 4.42 -8.23
N ALA A 103 -8.50 4.54 -6.91
CA ALA A 103 -9.62 4.61 -5.97
C ALA A 103 -10.30 5.99 -5.92
N ALA A 104 -9.62 7.05 -6.36
CA ALA A 104 -10.15 8.42 -6.44
C ALA A 104 -11.01 8.70 -7.69
N LYS A 105 -11.28 7.69 -8.53
CA LYS A 105 -12.19 7.77 -9.69
C LYS A 105 -13.58 7.27 -9.33
#